data_AF-A0A954HIF7-F1
#
_entry.id   AF-A0A954HIF7-F1
#
_cell.length_a   1.000
_cell.length_b   1.000
_cell.length_c   1.000
_cell.angle_alpha   90.00
_cell.angle_beta   90.00
_cell.angle_gamma   90.00
#
_symmetry.space_group_name_H-M   'P 1'
#
loop_
_entity.id
_entity.type
_entity.pdbx_description
1 polymer ?
#
loop_
_entity_poly.entity_id
_entity_poly.type
_entity_poly.pdbx_seq_one_letter_code
_entity_poly.pdbx_strand_id
1 'polypeptide(L)'
;MSRLAYEERIIIVRAGSDDDAIAKVEQYSKDYESDTTEYVGYAMAFHIFDENGPCLGSRTEVFSLIRESALDPNAYLDHFYDTGNEFARTDTED
;
A
#
# COMPACT_ATOMS: atom_id res chain seq x y z
N MET A 1 -19.35 16.09 -11.88
CA MET A 1 -17.88 15.90 -11.99
C MET A 1 -17.63 14.41 -12.05
N SER A 2 -16.73 13.93 -12.90
CA SER A 2 -16.23 12.55 -12.83
C SER A 2 -15.40 12.38 -11.56
N ARG A 3 -15.48 11.21 -10.93
CA ARG A 3 -14.67 10.84 -9.76
C ARG A 3 -13.54 9.91 -10.22
N LEU A 4 -12.34 10.14 -9.72
CA LEU A 4 -11.20 9.24 -9.90
C LEU A 4 -11.03 8.37 -8.65
N ALA A 5 -10.54 7.14 -8.84
CA ALA A 5 -10.14 6.25 -7.76
C ALA A 5 -8.61 6.13 -7.77
N TYR A 6 -8.01 6.12 -6.58
CA TYR A 6 -6.58 5.93 -6.39
C TYR A 6 -6.38 4.63 -5.62
N GLU A 7 -5.44 3.80 -6.09
CA GLU A 7 -5.11 2.53 -5.46
C GLU A 7 -3.71 2.62 -4.83
N GLU A 8 -3.63 2.33 -3.53
CA GLU A 8 -2.36 2.17 -2.82
C GLU A 8 -2.10 0.68 -2.58
N ARG A 9 -0.90 0.20 -2.95
CA ARG A 9 -0.53 -1.23 -2.87
C ARG A 9 0.77 -1.39 -2.09
N ILE A 10 0.81 -2.39 -1.21
CA ILE A 10 2.04 -2.87 -0.56
C ILE A 10 2.39 -4.22 -1.18
N ILE A 11 3.57 -4.33 -1.80
CA ILE A 11 4.07 -5.56 -2.40
C ILE A 11 5.46 -5.92 -1.88
N ILE A 12 5.70 -7.22 -1.69
CA ILE A 12 6.99 -7.73 -1.24
C ILE A 12 7.77 -8.22 -2.45
N VAL A 13 8.94 -7.65 -2.68
CA VAL A 13 9.84 -8.01 -3.78
C VAL A 13 11.22 -8.38 -3.24
N ARG A 14 11.87 -9.36 -3.88
CA ARG A 14 13.28 -9.65 -3.62
C ARG A 14 14.14 -8.72 -4.46
N ALA A 15 14.91 -7.84 -3.82
CA ALA A 15 15.76 -6.86 -4.48
C ALA A 15 17.14 -6.75 -3.83
N GLY A 16 18.13 -6.30 -4.60
CA GLY A 16 19.50 -6.08 -4.13
C GLY A 16 19.70 -4.72 -3.44
N SER A 17 18.77 -3.78 -3.62
CA SER A 17 18.76 -2.44 -3.04
C SER A 17 17.35 -1.83 -3.10
N ASP A 18 17.15 -0.71 -2.42
CA ASP A 18 15.89 0.05 -2.49
C ASP A 18 15.62 0.54 -3.92
N ASP A 19 16.64 1.00 -4.65
CA ASP A 19 16.50 1.41 -6.07
C ASP A 19 16.07 0.24 -6.97
N ASP A 20 16.63 -0.96 -6.76
CA ASP A 20 16.22 -2.17 -7.49
C ASP A 20 14.79 -2.59 -7.12
N ALA A 21 14.39 -2.43 -5.85
CA ALA A 21 13.02 -2.67 -5.42
C ALA A 21 12.04 -1.70 -6.11
N ILE A 22 12.35 -0.40 -6.10
CA ILE A 22 11.55 0.62 -6.78
C ILE A 22 11.45 0.31 -8.26
N ALA A 23 12.57 0.09 -8.96
CA ALA A 23 12.57 -0.20 -10.39
C ALA A 23 11.70 -1.43 -10.74
N LYS A 24 11.75 -2.48 -9.90
CA LYS A 24 10.88 -3.65 -10.04
C LYS A 24 9.41 -3.31 -9.86
N VAL A 25 9.05 -2.59 -8.80
CA VAL A 25 7.66 -2.20 -8.52
C VAL A 25 7.13 -1.28 -9.61
N GLU A 26 7.93 -0.34 -10.11
CA GLU A 26 7.53 0.52 -11.22
C GLU A 26 7.24 -0.28 -12.50
N GLN A 27 8.06 -1.29 -12.80
CA GLN A 27 7.78 -2.20 -13.91
C GLN A 27 6.50 -3.00 -13.66
N TYR A 28 6.31 -3.57 -12.46
CA TYR A 28 5.07 -4.26 -12.10
C TYR A 28 3.82 -3.37 -12.20
N SER A 29 3.93 -2.10 -11.83
CA SER A 29 2.84 -1.13 -11.94
C SER A 29 2.52 -0.80 -13.39
N LYS A 30 3.55 -0.63 -14.25
CA LYS A 30 3.37 -0.45 -15.69
C LYS A 30 2.71 -1.66 -16.34
N ASP A 31 3.09 -2.86 -15.92
CA ASP A 31 2.48 -4.11 -16.41
C ASP A 31 1.02 -4.27 -15.92
N TYR A 32 0.62 -3.55 -14.87
CA TYR A 32 -0.74 -3.50 -14.33
C TYR A 32 -1.61 -2.39 -14.97
N GLU A 33 -1.02 -1.52 -15.79
CA GLU A 33 -1.77 -0.51 -16.53
C GLU A 33 -2.77 -1.15 -17.49
N SER A 34 -3.90 -0.49 -17.69
CA SER A 34 -4.97 -0.91 -18.56
C SER A 34 -5.71 0.30 -19.11
N ASP A 35 -6.75 0.08 -19.91
CA ASP A 35 -7.62 1.17 -20.40
C ASP A 35 -8.28 1.98 -19.26
N THR A 36 -8.26 1.46 -18.03
CA THR A 36 -8.87 2.09 -16.84
C THR A 36 -7.91 2.33 -15.68
N THR A 37 -6.63 1.95 -15.80
CA THR A 37 -5.63 2.07 -14.71
C THR A 37 -4.30 2.60 -15.25
N GLU A 38 -3.72 3.58 -14.56
CA GLU A 38 -2.42 4.15 -14.89
C GLU A 38 -1.54 4.24 -13.64
N TYR A 39 -0.22 4.04 -13.80
CA TYR A 39 0.74 4.23 -12.73
C TYR A 39 1.08 5.72 -12.59
N VAL A 40 0.80 6.29 -11.43
CA VAL A 40 0.97 7.73 -11.17
C VAL A 40 2.43 8.19 -10.95
N GLY A 41 3.41 7.29 -11.09
CA GLY A 41 4.83 7.64 -10.98
C GLY A 41 5.34 7.78 -9.55
N TYR A 42 4.72 7.10 -8.59
CA TYR A 42 5.15 7.12 -7.19
C TYR A 42 5.28 5.72 -6.58
N ALA A 43 6.47 5.41 -6.07
CA ALA A 43 6.76 4.20 -5.32
C ALA A 43 7.73 4.51 -4.17
N MET A 44 7.62 3.74 -3.08
CA MET A 44 8.53 3.78 -1.94
C MET A 44 9.05 2.37 -1.68
N ALA A 45 10.28 2.25 -1.17
CA ALA A 45 10.84 0.99 -0.70
C ALA A 45 11.02 1.02 0.81
N PHE A 46 10.67 -0.09 1.46
CA PHE A 46 10.95 -0.34 2.86
C PHE A 46 11.67 -1.68 2.96
N HIS A 47 12.80 -1.71 3.67
CA HIS A 47 13.55 -2.93 3.87
C HIS A 47 12.95 -3.73 5.02
N ILE A 48 12.52 -4.96 4.72
CA ILE A 48 12.16 -5.93 5.74
C ILE A 48 13.45 -6.46 6.37
N PHE A 49 13.72 -6.07 7.61
CA PHE A 49 14.82 -6.63 8.39
C PHE A 49 14.49 -8.07 8.74
N ASP A 50 15.09 -9.00 7.99
CA ASP A 50 14.94 -10.42 8.21
C ASP A 50 15.83 -10.89 9.38
N GLU A 51 15.36 -10.67 10.61
CA GLU A 51 15.99 -11.25 11.80
C GLU A 51 15.65 -12.75 11.99
N ASN A 52 14.70 -13.29 11.22
CA ASN A 52 14.09 -14.61 11.44
C ASN A 52 14.44 -15.68 10.37
N GLY A 53 15.21 -15.33 9.35
CA GLY A 53 15.59 -16.20 8.23
C GLY A 53 14.60 -16.15 7.06
N PRO A 54 14.82 -16.94 5.99
CA PRO A 54 14.30 -16.71 4.62
C PRO A 54 12.75 -16.73 4.43
N CYS A 55 11.98 -16.90 5.51
CA CYS A 55 10.54 -16.86 5.53
C CYS A 55 10.07 -15.68 6.38
N LEU A 56 9.15 -14.87 5.85
CA LEU A 56 8.45 -13.86 6.65
C LEU A 56 7.75 -14.57 7.82
N GLY A 57 8.27 -14.35 9.02
CA GLY A 57 7.71 -14.91 10.23
C GLY A 57 6.38 -14.24 10.61
N SER A 58 5.70 -14.80 11.60
CA SER A 58 4.60 -14.08 12.25
C SER A 58 5.13 -12.76 12.81
N ARG A 59 4.36 -11.67 12.62
CA ARG A 59 4.69 -10.32 13.09
C ARG A 59 5.86 -9.64 12.38
N THR A 60 6.31 -10.14 11.22
CA THR A 60 7.25 -9.37 10.38
C THR A 60 6.57 -8.09 9.90
N GLU A 61 7.07 -6.94 10.34
CA GLU A 61 6.58 -5.64 9.94
C GLU A 61 7.02 -5.34 8.50
N VAL A 62 6.06 -5.03 7.63
CA VAL A 62 6.29 -4.69 6.21
C VAL A 62 6.09 -3.22 5.91
N PHE A 63 5.34 -2.52 6.77
CA PHE A 63 5.03 -1.10 6.67
C PHE A 63 4.59 -0.59 8.04
N SER A 64 5.00 0.63 8.37
CA SER A 64 4.53 1.36 9.54
C SER A 64 4.47 2.85 9.22
N LEU A 65 3.42 3.53 9.71
CA LEU A 65 3.24 4.97 9.55
C LEU A 65 2.90 5.57 10.92
N ILE A 66 3.72 6.54 11.34
CA ILE A 66 3.42 7.39 12.49
C ILE A 66 3.04 8.76 11.94
N ARG A 67 1.85 9.24 12.33
CA ARG A 67 1.30 10.53 11.91
C ARG A 67 0.81 11.30 13.13
N GLU A 68 1.24 12.54 13.28
CA GLU A 68 0.66 13.45 14.26
C GLU A 68 -0.72 13.93 13.79
N SER A 69 -1.68 13.98 14.70
CA SER A 69 -3.05 14.41 14.42
C SER A 69 -3.67 15.08 15.64
N ALA A 70 -4.45 16.14 15.40
CA ALA A 70 -5.28 16.78 16.43
C ALA A 70 -6.70 16.16 16.52
N LEU A 71 -7.03 15.20 15.64
CA LEU A 71 -8.31 14.51 15.63
C LEU A 71 -8.41 13.50 16.78
N ASP A 72 -9.63 13.34 17.31
CA ASP A 72 -9.93 12.20 18.17
C ASP A 72 -9.89 10.87 17.39
N PRO A 73 -9.83 9.71 18.07
CA PRO A 73 -9.62 8.43 17.40
C PRO A 73 -10.65 8.07 16.32
N ASN A 74 -11.94 8.35 16.52
CA ASN A 74 -12.96 7.98 15.52
C ASN A 74 -12.88 8.93 14.33
N ALA A 75 -12.78 10.24 14.59
CA ALA A 75 -12.60 11.22 13.53
C ALA A 75 -11.31 10.98 12.71
N TYR A 76 -10.25 10.45 13.33
CA TYR A 76 -9.01 10.08 12.64
C TYR A 76 -9.23 8.89 11.69
N LEU A 77 -9.93 7.84 12.14
CA LEU A 77 -10.22 6.66 11.33
C LEU A 77 -11.13 7.03 10.16
N ASP A 78 -12.25 7.73 10.41
CA ASP A 78 -13.20 8.15 9.38
C ASP A 78 -12.56 9.10 8.35
N HIS A 79 -11.55 9.86 8.75
CA HIS A 79 -10.86 10.79 7.86
C HIS A 79 -9.82 10.12 6.96
N PHE A 80 -9.08 9.12 7.47
CA PHE A 80 -7.92 8.56 6.76
C PHE A 80 -8.07 7.12 6.28
N TYR A 81 -9.00 6.33 6.83
CA TYR A 81 -9.03 4.87 6.63
C TYR A 81 -10.44 4.29 6.39
N ASP A 82 -11.47 4.80 7.06
CA ASP A 82 -12.87 4.37 6.93
C ASP A 82 -13.71 5.53 6.39
N THR A 83 -13.35 6.01 5.21
CA THR A 83 -13.99 7.18 4.60
C THR A 83 -15.34 6.86 3.96
N GLY A 84 -15.71 5.58 3.90
CA GLY A 84 -16.88 5.06 3.19
C GLY A 84 -16.74 5.08 1.66
N ASN A 85 -15.52 5.28 1.16
CA ASN A 85 -15.24 5.34 -0.28
C ASN A 85 -14.19 4.31 -0.73
N GLU A 86 -13.73 3.48 0.19
CA GLU A 86 -12.83 2.37 -0.05
C GLU A 86 -13.56 1.31 -0.88
N PHE A 87 -12.88 0.79 -1.91
CA PHE A 87 -13.38 -0.38 -2.65
C PHE A 87 -13.01 -1.69 -1.94
N ALA A 88 -13.08 -1.69 -0.61
CA ALA A 88 -13.03 -2.92 0.16
C ALA A 88 -14.34 -3.66 -0.10
N ARG A 89 -14.29 -4.92 -0.54
CA ARG A 89 -15.49 -5.74 -0.69
C ARG A 89 -16.20 -5.74 0.66
N THR A 90 -17.35 -5.08 0.75
CA THR A 90 -18.23 -5.20 1.91
C THR A 90 -18.76 -6.62 1.87
N ASP A 91 -18.25 -7.49 2.74
CA ASP A 91 -18.93 -8.74 3.05
C ASP A 91 -20.27 -8.35 3.71
N THR A 92 -21.30 -8.12 2.89
CA THR A 92 -22.69 -8.27 3.34
C THR A 92 -22.87 -9.75 3.60
N GLU A 93 -22.87 -10.14 4.87
CA GLU A 93 -23.41 -11.44 5.28
C GLU A 93 -24.85 -11.52 4.75
N ASP A 94 -25.10 -12.45 3.82
CA ASP A 94 -26.44 -12.90 3.42
C ASP A 94 -27.13 -13.66 4.56
#